data_AF-A0A850BY81-F1
#
_entry.id   AF-A0A850BY81-F1
#
_cell.length_a   1.000
_cell.length_b   1.000
_cell.length_c   1.000
_cell.angle_alpha   90.00
_cell.angle_beta   90.00
_cell.angle_gamma   90.00
#
_symmetry.space_group_name_H-M   'P 1'
#
loop_
_entity.id
_entity.type
_entity.pdbx_description
1 polymer ?
#
loop_
_entity_poly.entity_id
_entity_poly.type
_entity_poly.pdbx_seq_one_letter_code
_entity_poly.pdbx_strand_id
1 'polypeptide(L)'
;LHKRFGTRPLKTFPHFGFFTYYLRMVTQKRIAILDYVHYTKKEALRVLQEELGWKYYGGKHYESIYTRFYQGYILPVKFGFDKRRCHLSSLICSGEMTREQALEELKIPAYSPSMQEEDREYVAKKLGFSEEEFNAIMSAPKKSYWDYPSYGHFMEQPMVKSLVPVVKKAMALFN
;
A
#
# COMPACT_ATOMS: atom_id res chain seq x y z
N LEU A 1 11.99 -9.79 -12.44
CA LEU A 1 12.80 -9.00 -11.48
C LEU A 1 14.06 -9.76 -11.08
N HIS A 2 13.94 -10.87 -10.35
CA HIS A 2 15.10 -11.60 -9.83
C HIS A 2 16.14 -12.04 -10.88
N LYS A 3 15.70 -12.56 -12.02
CA LYS A 3 16.58 -12.92 -13.15
C LYS A 3 17.36 -11.73 -13.75
N ARG A 4 16.82 -10.50 -13.64
CA ARG A 4 17.40 -9.29 -14.26
C ARG A 4 18.24 -8.47 -13.28
N PHE A 5 17.86 -8.43 -12.00
CA PHE A 5 18.43 -7.52 -10.99
C PHE A 5 18.92 -8.23 -9.72
N GLY A 6 18.67 -9.53 -9.58
CA GLY A 6 19.02 -10.28 -8.38
C GLY A 6 20.43 -10.86 -8.46
N THR A 7 21.07 -11.02 -7.30
CA THR A 7 22.42 -11.59 -7.19
C THR A 7 22.43 -13.08 -6.80
N ARG A 8 21.32 -13.61 -6.26
CA ARG A 8 21.22 -15.00 -5.76
C ARG A 8 19.82 -15.59 -5.93
N PRO A 9 19.61 -16.79 -6.51
CA PRO A 9 18.28 -17.31 -6.84
C PRO A 9 17.33 -17.38 -5.62
N LEU A 10 16.09 -16.92 -5.80
CA LEU A 10 14.99 -17.09 -4.84
C LEU A 10 14.32 -18.46 -5.04
N LYS A 11 14.84 -19.51 -4.39
CA LYS A 11 14.36 -20.90 -4.58
C LYS A 11 13.08 -21.23 -3.79
N THR A 12 12.94 -20.67 -2.59
CA THR A 12 11.93 -21.10 -1.61
C THR A 12 10.90 -20.01 -1.30
N PHE A 13 10.92 -18.87 -1.99
CA PHE A 13 9.95 -17.81 -1.73
C PHE A 13 8.56 -18.27 -2.22
N PRO A 14 7.55 -18.32 -1.34
CA PRO A 14 6.23 -18.80 -1.72
C PRO A 14 5.59 -17.84 -2.71
N HIS A 15 5.06 -18.37 -3.83
CA HIS A 15 4.29 -17.60 -4.78
C HIS A 15 3.14 -18.44 -5.33
N PHE A 16 2.07 -17.77 -5.75
CA PHE A 16 1.00 -18.43 -6.49
C PHE A 16 1.38 -18.52 -7.97
N GLY A 17 1.12 -19.68 -8.57
CA GLY A 17 1.01 -19.78 -10.03
C GLY A 17 -0.29 -19.14 -10.52
N PHE A 18 -0.35 -18.86 -11.81
CA PHE A 18 -1.52 -18.25 -12.45
C PHE A 18 -2.83 -19.00 -12.14
N PHE A 19 -2.85 -20.34 -12.31
CA PHE A 19 -4.04 -21.15 -12.09
C PHE A 19 -4.53 -21.10 -10.65
N THR A 20 -3.63 -21.19 -9.66
CA THR A 20 -3.98 -21.09 -8.24
C THR A 20 -4.55 -19.72 -7.91
N TYR A 21 -3.95 -18.66 -8.47
CA TYR A 21 -4.43 -17.29 -8.30
C TYR A 21 -5.84 -17.12 -8.89
N TYR A 22 -6.05 -17.57 -10.14
CA TYR A 22 -7.34 -17.51 -10.83
C TYR A 22 -8.43 -18.31 -10.10
N LEU A 23 -8.13 -19.55 -9.71
CA LEU A 23 -9.07 -20.42 -9.00
C LEU A 23 -9.53 -19.78 -7.68
N ARG A 24 -8.59 -19.20 -6.92
CA ARG A 24 -8.93 -18.47 -5.67
C ARG A 24 -9.83 -17.27 -5.94
N MET A 25 -9.62 -16.51 -7.02
CA MET A 25 -10.47 -15.38 -7.36
C MET A 25 -11.94 -15.78 -7.60
N VAL A 26 -12.16 -16.89 -8.30
CA VAL A 26 -13.52 -17.34 -8.66
C VAL A 26 -14.19 -18.21 -7.59
N THR A 27 -13.43 -18.90 -6.74
CA THR A 27 -13.97 -19.78 -5.69
C THR A 27 -14.14 -19.09 -4.33
N GLN A 28 -13.30 -18.10 -4.01
CA GLN A 28 -13.36 -17.47 -2.68
C GLN A 28 -14.46 -16.41 -2.60
N LYS A 29 -15.24 -16.52 -1.53
CA LYS A 29 -16.18 -15.48 -1.09
C LYS A 29 -15.43 -14.49 -0.21
N ARG A 30 -15.51 -13.19 -0.54
CA ARG A 30 -14.98 -12.12 0.30
C ARG A 30 -16.15 -11.51 1.06
N ILE A 31 -16.07 -11.52 2.39
CA ILE A 31 -17.05 -10.90 3.27
C ILE A 31 -16.31 -9.76 3.96
N ALA A 32 -16.80 -8.53 3.77
CA ALA A 32 -16.23 -7.35 4.41
C ALA A 32 -16.80 -7.22 5.83
N ILE A 33 -16.35 -8.09 6.74
CA ILE A 33 -16.90 -8.18 8.11
C ILE A 33 -16.82 -6.82 8.85
N LEU A 34 -15.80 -6.03 8.54
CA LEU A 34 -15.62 -4.71 9.14
C LEU A 34 -16.67 -3.68 8.71
N ASP A 35 -17.37 -3.90 7.59
CA ASP A 35 -18.46 -3.01 7.13
C ASP A 35 -19.73 -3.17 7.97
N TYR A 36 -19.81 -4.24 8.78
CA TYR A 36 -20.95 -4.51 9.67
C TYR A 36 -20.77 -3.94 11.07
N VAL A 37 -19.64 -3.26 11.34
CA VAL A 37 -19.34 -2.67 12.64
C VAL A 37 -19.34 -1.16 12.51
N HIS A 38 -20.01 -0.48 13.44
CA HIS A 38 -19.90 0.97 13.52
C HIS A 38 -18.46 1.35 13.90
N TYR A 39 -17.80 2.10 13.02
CA TYR A 39 -16.42 2.53 13.21
C TYR A 39 -16.33 4.06 13.08
N THR A 40 -15.66 4.69 14.04
CA THR A 40 -15.13 6.05 13.89
C THR A 40 -13.65 6.02 14.24
N LYS A 41 -12.83 6.75 13.50
CA LYS A 41 -11.39 6.83 13.76
C LYS A 41 -11.14 7.44 15.13
N LYS A 42 -11.91 8.46 15.51
CA LYS A 42 -11.78 9.15 16.81
C LYS A 42 -11.96 8.17 17.98
N GLU A 43 -13.04 7.39 17.96
CA GLU A 43 -13.33 6.45 19.06
C GLU A 43 -12.33 5.29 19.08
N ALA A 44 -11.97 4.76 17.90
CA ALA A 44 -10.97 3.71 17.81
C ALA A 44 -9.62 4.16 18.42
N LEU A 45 -9.16 5.39 18.14
CA LEU A 45 -7.93 5.92 18.72
C LEU A 45 -8.05 6.08 20.24
N ARG A 46 -9.18 6.57 20.75
CA ARG A 46 -9.43 6.71 22.19
C ARG A 46 -9.28 5.36 22.91
N VAL A 47 -10.00 4.33 22.45
CA VAL A 47 -9.93 2.96 23.02
C VAL A 47 -8.52 2.40 22.97
N LEU A 48 -7.84 2.52 21.82
CA LEU A 48 -6.47 2.05 21.66
C LEU A 48 -5.53 2.69 22.69
N GLN A 49 -5.64 4.00 22.91
CA GLN A 49 -4.75 4.73 23.81
C GLN A 49 -5.08 4.50 25.29
N GLU A 50 -6.35 4.60 25.66
CA GLU A 50 -6.80 4.56 27.06
C GLU A 50 -6.85 3.14 27.61
N GLU A 51 -7.27 2.17 26.80
CA GLU A 51 -7.55 0.81 27.29
C GLU A 51 -6.43 -0.18 26.95
N LEU A 52 -5.73 0.03 25.82
CA LEU A 52 -4.70 -0.90 25.34
C LEU A 52 -3.27 -0.35 25.47
N GLY A 53 -3.10 0.88 25.98
CA GLY A 53 -1.79 1.51 26.15
C GLY A 53 -1.07 1.78 24.83
N TRP A 54 -1.79 1.83 23.72
CA TRP A 54 -1.22 2.08 22.41
C TRP A 54 -0.76 3.53 22.28
N LYS A 55 0.41 3.74 21.66
CA LYS A 55 0.98 5.08 21.44
C LYS A 55 0.76 5.52 20.00
N TYR A 56 0.22 6.71 19.80
CA TYR A 56 0.05 7.26 18.45
C TYR A 56 1.41 7.67 17.87
N TYR A 57 1.75 7.14 16.70
CA TYR A 57 3.05 7.37 16.03
C TYR A 57 3.03 8.52 15.01
N GLY A 58 1.97 9.34 14.99
CA GLY A 58 1.84 10.49 14.09
C GLY A 58 1.18 10.20 12.73
N GLY A 59 1.08 8.93 12.31
CA GLY A 59 0.47 8.57 11.04
C GLY A 59 0.15 7.09 10.91
N LYS A 60 -0.60 6.73 9.87
CA LYS A 60 -0.94 5.32 9.59
C LYS A 60 0.29 4.59 9.06
N HIS A 61 0.62 3.43 9.63
CA HIS A 61 1.79 2.61 9.30
C HIS A 61 3.14 3.24 9.69
N TYR A 62 3.16 4.11 10.70
CA TYR A 62 4.38 4.80 11.16
C TYR A 62 5.09 4.07 12.33
N GLU A 63 4.65 2.86 12.66
CA GLU A 63 5.28 1.96 13.64
C GLU A 63 6.68 1.51 13.20
N SER A 64 6.89 1.39 11.88
CA SER A 64 8.17 1.00 11.29
C SER A 64 8.75 2.15 10.48
N ILE A 65 10.03 2.44 10.71
CA ILE A 65 10.80 3.44 9.96
C ILE A 65 10.72 3.15 8.46
N TYR A 66 10.83 1.88 8.06
CA TYR A 66 10.77 1.50 6.65
C TYR A 66 9.42 1.89 6.00
N THR A 67 8.31 1.58 6.67
CA THR A 67 6.98 1.88 6.11
C THR A 67 6.67 3.37 6.16
N ARG A 68 7.07 4.06 7.23
CA ARG A 68 6.97 5.53 7.34
C ARG A 68 7.74 6.21 6.23
N PHE A 69 9.01 5.84 6.04
CA PHE A 69 9.87 6.43 5.01
C PHE A 69 9.34 6.15 3.59
N TYR A 70 8.95 4.91 3.30
CA TYR A 70 8.39 4.55 2.00
C TYR A 70 7.09 5.33 1.70
N GLN A 71 6.12 5.34 2.63
CA GLN A 71 4.82 5.95 2.37
C GLN A 71 4.81 7.47 2.51
N GLY A 72 5.62 8.01 3.41
CA GLY A 72 5.65 9.44 3.74
C GLY A 72 6.71 10.24 2.99
N TYR A 73 7.73 9.61 2.41
CA TYR A 73 8.79 10.29 1.67
C TYR A 73 8.94 9.76 0.23
N ILE A 74 9.28 8.48 0.05
CA ILE A 74 9.57 7.93 -1.29
C ILE A 74 8.35 8.06 -2.23
N LEU A 75 7.17 7.62 -1.78
CA LEU A 75 5.95 7.66 -2.60
C LEU A 75 5.55 9.10 -2.98
N PRO A 76 5.47 10.08 -2.06
CA PRO A 76 5.16 11.47 -2.41
C PRO A 76 6.23 12.10 -3.30
N VAL A 77 7.51 12.03 -2.90
CA VAL A 77 8.61 12.76 -3.57
C VAL A 77 8.93 12.16 -4.93
N LYS A 78 9.16 10.85 -5.01
CA LYS A 78 9.54 10.19 -6.26
C LYS A 78 8.32 9.95 -7.15
N PHE A 79 7.22 9.43 -6.59
CA PHE A 79 6.11 8.94 -7.41
C PHE A 79 4.90 9.87 -7.48
N GLY A 80 4.82 10.91 -6.64
CA GLY A 80 3.66 11.78 -6.55
C GLY A 80 2.43 11.12 -5.91
N PHE A 81 2.62 9.98 -5.22
CA PHE A 81 1.54 9.27 -4.55
C PHE A 81 1.52 9.57 -3.07
N ASP A 82 0.53 10.34 -2.62
CA ASP A 82 0.27 10.53 -1.19
C ASP A 82 -0.82 9.56 -0.72
N LYS A 83 -0.44 8.60 0.13
CA LYS A 83 -1.35 7.61 0.72
C LYS A 83 -2.44 8.25 1.59
N ARG A 84 -2.19 9.43 2.17
CA ARG A 84 -3.16 10.16 2.99
C ARG A 84 -4.41 10.50 2.20
N ARG A 85 -4.33 10.69 0.87
CA ARG A 85 -5.51 10.97 0.03
C ARG A 85 -6.62 9.93 0.21
N CYS A 86 -6.27 8.65 0.21
CA CYS A 86 -7.26 7.58 0.41
C CYS A 86 -7.80 7.58 1.83
N HIS A 87 -6.95 7.78 2.84
CA HIS A 87 -7.37 7.81 4.24
C HIS A 87 -8.30 8.98 4.54
N LEU A 88 -7.96 10.18 4.07
CA LEU A 88 -8.76 11.39 4.24
C LEU A 88 -10.07 11.28 3.44
N SER A 89 -10.05 10.67 2.25
CA SER A 89 -11.28 10.37 1.52
C SER A 89 -12.23 9.48 2.31
N SER A 90 -11.72 8.47 3.04
CA SER A 90 -12.55 7.64 3.91
C SER A 90 -13.17 8.46 5.05
N LEU A 91 -12.43 9.40 5.65
CA LEU A 91 -12.96 10.30 6.69
C LEU A 91 -14.02 11.26 6.16
N ILE A 92 -13.91 11.70 4.91
CA ILE A 92 -14.95 12.50 4.25
C ILE A 92 -16.21 11.64 4.06
N CYS A 93 -16.06 10.41 3.55
CA CYS A 93 -17.18 9.50 3.35
C CYS A 93 -17.87 9.10 4.66
N SER A 94 -17.16 9.08 5.80
CA SER A 94 -17.73 8.80 7.12
C SER A 94 -18.28 10.04 7.84
N GLY A 95 -18.10 11.25 7.27
CA GLY A 95 -18.50 12.51 7.89
C GLY A 95 -17.61 12.97 9.06
N GLU A 96 -16.44 12.35 9.27
CA GLU A 96 -15.49 12.74 10.33
C GLU A 96 -14.64 13.97 9.95
N MET A 97 -14.60 14.35 8.67
CA MET A 97 -13.79 15.45 8.15
C MET A 97 -14.42 16.07 6.89
N THR A 98 -14.24 17.37 6.67
CA THR A 98 -14.65 18.02 5.41
C THR A 98 -13.57 17.92 4.33
N ARG A 99 -13.96 18.12 3.07
CA ARG A 99 -13.00 18.14 1.96
C ARG A 99 -11.95 19.24 2.12
N GLU A 100 -12.35 20.39 2.62
CA GLU A 100 -11.49 21.56 2.82
C GLU A 100 -10.41 21.26 3.86
N GLN A 101 -10.81 20.65 4.98
CA GLN A 101 -9.88 20.18 6.02
C GLN A 101 -8.89 19.15 5.46
N ALA A 102 -9.37 18.19 4.66
CA ALA A 102 -8.50 17.19 4.04
C ALA A 102 -7.50 17.81 3.06
N LEU A 103 -7.90 18.83 2.30
CA LEU A 103 -7.00 19.53 1.38
C LEU A 103 -5.95 20.35 2.13
N GLU A 104 -6.31 20.97 3.25
CA GLU A 104 -5.36 21.69 4.11
C GLU A 104 -4.33 20.74 4.73
N GLU A 105 -4.78 19.61 5.27
CA GLU A 105 -3.92 18.55 5.83
C GLU A 105 -2.89 18.05 4.79
N LEU A 106 -3.30 17.92 3.53
CA LEU A 106 -2.42 17.46 2.44
C LEU A 106 -1.34 18.48 2.05
N LYS A 107 -1.49 19.77 2.39
CA LYS A 107 -0.44 20.77 2.18
C LYS A 107 0.72 20.59 3.15
N ILE A 108 0.45 20.01 4.31
CA ILE A 108 1.45 19.73 5.33
C ILE A 108 2.26 18.49 4.89
N PRO A 109 3.60 18.48 5.02
CA PRO A 109 4.41 17.28 4.83
C PRO A 109 3.90 16.12 5.69
N ALA A 110 4.01 14.88 5.18
CA ALA A 110 3.43 13.71 5.85
C ALA A 110 4.00 13.46 7.27
N TYR A 111 5.24 13.90 7.52
CA TYR A 111 5.88 14.00 8.82
C TYR A 111 7.03 15.02 8.72
N SER A 112 7.64 15.39 9.85
CA SER A 112 8.62 16.50 9.90
C SER A 112 9.80 16.29 8.94
N PRO A 113 10.29 17.36 8.27
CA PRO A 113 11.46 17.26 7.38
C PRO A 113 12.73 16.72 8.06
N SER A 114 12.97 17.07 9.33
CA SER A 114 14.10 16.53 10.09
C SER A 114 14.01 15.02 10.27
N MET A 115 12.83 14.50 10.59
CA MET A 115 12.62 13.05 10.70
C MET A 115 12.66 12.36 9.33
N GLN A 116 12.27 13.03 8.24
CA GLN A 116 12.45 12.49 6.88
C GLN A 116 13.94 12.28 6.57
N GLU A 117 14.78 13.20 7.01
CA GLU A 117 16.23 13.12 6.84
C GLU A 117 16.83 12.00 7.69
N GLU A 118 16.47 11.93 8.97
CA GLU A 118 16.89 10.84 9.86
C GLU A 118 16.49 9.46 9.31
N ASP A 119 15.25 9.34 8.81
CA ASP A 119 14.75 8.11 8.19
C ASP A 119 15.51 7.79 6.90
N ARG A 120 15.86 8.80 6.08
CA ARG A 120 16.66 8.64 4.86
C ARG A 120 18.02 8.06 5.18
N GLU A 121 18.76 8.69 6.10
CA GLU A 121 20.09 8.23 6.53
C GLU A 121 20.03 6.81 7.10
N TYR A 122 19.05 6.55 7.98
CA TYR A 122 18.87 5.25 8.59
C TYR A 122 18.57 4.17 7.54
N VAL A 123 17.63 4.41 6.62
CA VAL A 123 17.24 3.46 5.59
C VAL A 123 18.37 3.25 4.59
N ALA A 124 19.03 4.30 4.12
CA ALA A 124 20.17 4.21 3.21
C ALA A 124 21.29 3.34 3.82
N LYS A 125 21.66 3.63 5.07
CA LYS A 125 22.65 2.84 5.82
C LYS A 125 22.24 1.37 5.96
N LYS A 126 20.97 1.08 6.31
CA LYS A 126 20.48 -0.29 6.49
C LYS A 126 20.39 -1.08 5.19
N LEU A 127 20.12 -0.41 4.08
CA LEU A 127 20.07 -1.02 2.74
C LEU A 127 21.42 -1.03 2.03
N GLY A 128 22.43 -0.36 2.59
CA GLY A 128 23.80 -0.33 2.06
C GLY A 128 23.96 0.62 0.88
N PHE A 129 23.18 1.70 0.83
CA PHE A 129 23.30 2.73 -0.20
C PHE A 129 24.19 3.88 0.26
N SER A 130 25.02 4.40 -0.64
CA SER A 130 25.61 5.73 -0.48
C SER A 130 24.56 6.82 -0.68
N GLU A 131 24.88 8.05 -0.27
CA GLU A 131 24.00 9.20 -0.51
C GLU A 131 23.81 9.45 -2.01
N GLU A 132 24.88 9.34 -2.80
CA GLU A 132 24.85 9.49 -4.26
C GLU A 132 23.98 8.42 -4.91
N GLU A 133 24.09 7.16 -4.46
CA GLU A 133 23.27 6.06 -4.95
C GLU A 133 21.78 6.28 -4.62
N PHE A 134 21.47 6.70 -3.39
CA PHE A 134 20.11 7.00 -3.00
C PHE A 134 19.52 8.14 -3.85
N ASN A 135 20.27 9.22 -4.04
CA ASN A 135 19.86 10.37 -4.86
C ASN A 135 19.68 9.98 -6.33
N ALA A 136 20.55 9.13 -6.86
CA ALA A 136 20.41 8.55 -8.19
C ALA A 136 19.14 7.69 -8.30
N ILE A 137 18.86 6.86 -7.29
CA ILE A 137 17.61 6.07 -7.22
C ILE A 137 16.41 6.99 -7.21
N MET A 138 16.39 8.05 -6.41
CA MET A 138 15.25 8.98 -6.32
C MET A 138 15.00 9.71 -7.64
N SER A 139 16.08 10.08 -8.34
CA SER A 139 16.03 10.83 -9.61
C SER A 139 15.80 9.95 -10.84
N ALA A 140 16.03 8.64 -10.74
CA ALA A 140 15.86 7.72 -11.87
C ALA A 140 14.42 7.73 -12.44
N PRO A 141 14.24 7.48 -13.74
CA PRO A 141 12.91 7.39 -14.36
C PRO A 141 11.98 6.46 -13.60
N LYS A 142 10.73 6.91 -13.38
CA LYS A 142 9.73 6.13 -12.66
C LYS A 142 9.40 4.87 -13.45
N LYS A 143 9.38 3.73 -12.76
CA LYS A 143 8.92 2.45 -13.28
C LYS A 143 7.67 2.03 -12.55
N SER A 144 6.78 1.37 -13.28
CA SER A 144 5.57 0.74 -12.75
C SER A 144 5.73 -0.78 -12.77
N TYR A 145 4.81 -1.49 -12.11
CA TYR A 145 4.80 -2.95 -12.20
C TYR A 145 4.49 -3.47 -13.61
N TRP A 146 3.93 -2.63 -14.50
CA TRP A 146 3.69 -2.93 -15.90
C TRP A 146 4.97 -3.01 -16.74
N ASP A 147 6.04 -2.36 -16.32
CA ASP A 147 7.36 -2.40 -16.98
C ASP A 147 8.06 -3.76 -16.83
N TYR A 148 7.49 -4.67 -16.04
CA TYR A 148 8.04 -5.99 -15.77
C TYR A 148 7.04 -7.10 -16.10
N PRO A 149 7.51 -8.31 -16.46
CA PRO A 149 6.62 -9.44 -16.69
C PRO A 149 5.75 -9.74 -15.47
N SER A 150 4.43 -9.70 -15.65
CA SER A 150 3.45 -10.00 -14.61
C SER A 150 2.20 -10.62 -15.23
N TYR A 151 1.46 -11.42 -14.44
CA TYR A 151 0.14 -11.93 -14.85
C TYR A 151 -0.90 -10.81 -15.04
N GLY A 152 -0.63 -9.61 -14.54
CA GLY A 152 -1.52 -8.46 -14.65
C GLY A 152 -1.90 -8.15 -16.10
N HIS A 153 -0.94 -8.22 -17.03
CA HIS A 153 -1.19 -7.83 -18.43
C HIS A 153 -2.24 -8.74 -19.09
N PHE A 154 -2.20 -10.03 -18.76
CA PHE A 154 -3.20 -11.00 -19.19
C PHE A 154 -4.54 -10.79 -18.48
N MET A 155 -4.51 -10.60 -17.16
CA MET A 155 -5.72 -10.39 -16.35
C MET A 155 -6.48 -9.10 -16.69
N GLU A 156 -5.80 -8.10 -17.23
CA GLU A 156 -6.41 -6.84 -17.67
C GLU A 156 -7.08 -6.92 -19.04
N GLN A 157 -6.87 -8.00 -19.81
CA GLN A 157 -7.52 -8.16 -21.11
C GLN A 157 -9.06 -8.16 -20.93
N PRO A 158 -9.82 -7.39 -21.74
CA PRO A 158 -11.26 -7.24 -21.57
C PRO A 158 -12.02 -8.58 -21.51
N MET A 159 -11.60 -9.54 -22.34
CA MET A 159 -12.15 -10.90 -22.37
C MET A 159 -11.97 -11.63 -21.04
N VAL A 160 -10.76 -11.58 -20.46
CA VAL A 160 -10.45 -12.26 -19.20
C VAL A 160 -11.22 -11.61 -18.04
N LYS A 161 -11.27 -10.26 -18.02
CA LYS A 161 -12.03 -9.51 -17.02
C LYS A 161 -13.52 -9.82 -17.03
N SER A 162 -14.12 -9.98 -18.21
CA SER A 162 -15.56 -10.31 -18.33
C SER A 162 -15.86 -11.77 -17.98
N LEU A 163 -14.92 -12.69 -18.18
CA LEU A 163 -15.07 -14.11 -17.86
C LEU A 163 -15.07 -14.39 -16.35
N VAL A 164 -14.22 -13.71 -15.57
CA VAL A 164 -14.11 -13.93 -14.11
C VAL A 164 -15.47 -13.88 -13.37
N PRO A 165 -16.31 -12.83 -13.51
CA PRO A 165 -17.59 -12.77 -12.81
C PRO A 165 -18.59 -13.82 -13.30
N VAL A 166 -18.56 -14.17 -14.60
CA VAL A 166 -19.41 -15.22 -15.18
C VAL A 166 -19.06 -16.58 -14.57
N VAL A 167 -17.78 -16.94 -14.56
CA VAL A 167 -17.30 -18.20 -13.95
C VAL A 167 -17.61 -18.25 -12.46
N LYS A 168 -17.41 -17.14 -11.75
CA LYS A 168 -17.75 -17.04 -10.32
C LYS A 168 -19.25 -17.28 -10.05
N LYS A 169 -20.13 -16.70 -10.87
CA LYS A 169 -21.58 -16.91 -10.76
C LYS A 169 -21.96 -18.36 -11.07
N ALA A 170 -21.38 -18.96 -12.12
CA ALA A 170 -21.63 -20.35 -12.47
C ALA A 170 -21.18 -21.31 -11.33
N MET A 171 -19.97 -21.12 -10.79
CA MET A 171 -19.45 -21.92 -9.67
C MET A 171 -20.30 -21.79 -8.40
N ALA A 172 -20.95 -20.64 -8.18
CA ALA A 172 -21.86 -20.44 -7.06
C ALA A 172 -23.21 -21.16 -7.22
N LEU A 173 -23.58 -21.61 -8.41
CA LEU A 173 -24.80 -22.40 -8.65
C LEU A 173 -24.62 -23.89 -8.31
N PHE A 174 -23.37 -24.36 -8.20
CA PHE A 174 -23.01 -25.74 -7.89
C PHE A 174 -22.55 -25.95 -6.44
N ASN A 175 -22.63 -24.92 -5.60
CA ASN A 175 -22.31 -24.92 -4.16
C ASN A 175 -23.53 -24.46 -3.36
#